data_AF-A0A8T7DHG5-F1
#
_entry.id   AF-A0A8T7DHG5-F1
#
_cell.length_a   1.000
_cell.length_b   1.000
_cell.length_c   1.000
_cell.angle_alpha   90.00
_cell.angle_beta   90.00
_cell.angle_gamma   90.00
#
_symmetry.space_group_name_H-M   'P 1'
#
loop_
_entity.id
_entity.type
_entity.pdbx_description
1 polymer ?
#
loop_
_entity_poly.entity_id
_entity_poly.type
_entity_poly.pdbx_seq_one_letter_code
_entity_poly.pdbx_strand_id
1 'polypeptide(L)'
;MGAGVIPFAVHEHKVNFLFQHTFTGRKVGYLIDFGGGLGESEGYRETAIREFVEETETMYFSDDVRLARRTNETINHQIPIVEKLFAETLEAHPEWWCRRAPGNPARPKQWKTFFIEFPYRDLDELNQAWVADKVGRFKKRRRLVWVQSDELLAIYENAPDKLWKRVRQLENATGTIRSIMLNKES
;
A
#
# COMPACT_ATOMS: atom_id res chain seq x y z
N MET A 1 -7.62 -14.77 7.21
CA MET A 1 -7.98 -13.80 6.15
C MET A 1 -7.06 -12.60 6.28
N GLY A 2 -6.92 -11.76 5.26
CA GLY A 2 -6.19 -10.50 5.37
C GLY A 2 -6.52 -9.56 4.24
N ALA A 3 -6.10 -8.31 4.36
CA ALA A 3 -6.21 -7.36 3.27
C ALA A 3 -5.07 -6.37 3.27
N GLY A 4 -4.93 -5.70 2.13
CA GLY A 4 -4.01 -4.59 1.97
C GLY A 4 -4.46 -3.61 0.92
N VAL A 5 -3.65 -2.58 0.74
CA VAL A 5 -3.81 -1.56 -0.27
C VAL A 5 -2.49 -1.34 -0.99
N ILE A 6 -2.58 -1.10 -2.29
CA ILE A 6 -1.53 -0.50 -3.11
C ILE A 6 -2.07 0.86 -3.52
N PRO A 7 -1.70 1.93 -2.79
CA PRO A 7 -2.05 3.28 -3.18
C PRO A 7 -1.45 3.60 -4.56
N PHE A 8 -2.15 4.40 -5.34
CA PHE A 8 -1.59 4.99 -6.55
C PHE A 8 -1.89 6.49 -6.59
N ALA A 9 -1.09 7.24 -7.36
CA ALA A 9 -1.30 8.66 -7.58
C ALA A 9 -0.95 9.02 -9.02
N VAL A 10 -1.64 10.00 -9.58
CA VAL A 10 -1.25 10.64 -10.85
C VAL A 10 -0.33 11.82 -10.52
N HIS A 11 0.87 11.80 -11.06
CA HIS A 11 1.84 12.89 -10.89
C HIS A 11 2.60 13.09 -12.20
N GLU A 12 2.69 14.33 -12.66
CA GLU A 12 3.31 14.67 -13.97
C GLU A 12 2.76 13.82 -15.12
N HIS A 13 1.43 13.63 -15.15
CA HIS A 13 0.71 12.80 -16.13
C HIS A 13 1.11 11.32 -16.16
N LYS A 14 1.71 10.81 -15.07
CA LYS A 14 2.08 9.41 -14.92
C LYS A 14 1.40 8.78 -13.72
N VAL A 15 0.93 7.55 -13.88
CA VAL A 15 0.43 6.75 -12.76
C VAL A 15 1.60 6.12 -12.02
N ASN A 16 1.66 6.37 -10.72
CA ASN A 16 2.67 5.83 -9.81
C ASN A 16 2.01 5.02 -8.71
N PHE A 17 2.58 3.86 -8.37
CA PHE A 17 2.08 2.96 -7.32
C PHE A 17 3.02 2.99 -6.11
N LEU A 18 2.45 3.14 -4.92
CA LEU A 18 3.19 3.23 -3.68
C LEU A 18 3.48 1.84 -3.10
N PHE A 19 4.74 1.59 -2.83
CA PHE A 19 5.19 0.39 -2.11
C PHE A 19 6.07 0.78 -0.93
N GLN A 20 6.29 -0.19 -0.05
CA GLN A 20 7.28 -0.09 1.02
C GLN A 20 8.38 -1.16 0.87
N HIS A 21 9.58 -0.80 1.32
CA HIS A 21 10.67 -1.70 1.64
C HIS A 21 10.86 -1.79 3.15
N THR A 22 11.37 -2.93 3.62
CA THR A 22 11.85 -3.08 4.99
C THR A 22 13.36 -2.92 5.04
N PHE A 23 13.89 -2.25 6.07
CA PHE A 23 15.35 -2.18 6.30
C PHE A 23 15.96 -3.49 6.79
N THR A 24 15.18 -4.34 7.45
CA THR A 24 15.67 -5.58 8.06
C THR A 24 14.66 -6.73 7.91
N GLY A 25 15.16 -7.96 8.07
CA GLY A 25 14.35 -9.18 8.07
C GLY A 25 14.05 -9.73 6.68
N ARG A 26 13.16 -10.72 6.63
CA ARG A 26 12.92 -11.56 5.43
C ARG A 26 12.33 -10.85 4.20
N LYS A 27 11.87 -9.61 4.34
CA LYS A 27 11.24 -8.85 3.25
C LYS A 27 12.16 -7.77 2.67
N VAL A 28 13.43 -7.72 3.09
CA VAL A 28 14.42 -6.80 2.53
C VAL A 28 14.56 -7.05 1.03
N GLY A 29 14.64 -5.97 0.24
CA GLY A 29 14.79 -6.02 -1.21
C GLY A 29 13.50 -6.22 -2.00
N TYR A 30 12.36 -6.46 -1.35
CA TYR A 30 11.08 -6.64 -2.03
C TYR A 30 10.23 -5.38 -2.04
N LEU A 31 9.44 -5.17 -3.10
CA LEU A 31 8.29 -4.26 -3.11
C LEU A 31 7.12 -4.91 -2.36
N ILE A 32 6.60 -4.23 -1.34
CA ILE A 32 5.61 -4.77 -0.42
C ILE A 32 4.39 -3.84 -0.41
N ASP A 33 3.20 -4.45 -0.43
CA ASP A 33 1.92 -3.79 -0.18
C ASP A 33 1.78 -3.34 1.29
N PHE A 34 0.84 -2.44 1.57
CA PHE A 34 0.46 -2.11 2.94
C PHE A 34 -0.66 -3.05 3.37
N GLY A 35 -0.41 -3.95 4.32
CA GLY A 35 -1.41 -4.95 4.64
C GLY A 35 -1.04 -6.05 5.61
N GLY A 36 -2.06 -6.51 6.33
CA GLY A 36 -2.00 -7.46 7.42
C GLY A 36 -3.22 -8.37 7.54
N GLY A 37 -3.33 -9.02 8.69
CA GLY A 37 -4.48 -9.89 9.00
C GLY A 37 -5.69 -9.07 9.41
N LEU A 38 -6.88 -9.63 9.23
CA LEU A 38 -8.11 -9.05 9.80
C LEU A 38 -7.99 -8.97 11.32
N GLY A 39 -8.40 -7.84 11.89
CA GLY A 39 -8.69 -7.70 13.31
C GLY A 39 -10.00 -8.39 13.70
N GLU A 40 -10.36 -8.28 14.98
CA GLU A 40 -11.64 -8.80 15.48
C GLU A 40 -12.79 -7.99 14.86
N SER A 41 -13.71 -8.68 14.18
CA SER A 41 -14.86 -8.08 13.49
C SER A 41 -14.54 -7.08 12.36
N GLU A 42 -13.28 -6.98 11.92
CA GLU A 42 -12.91 -6.13 10.78
C GLU A 42 -13.22 -6.80 9.44
N GLY A 43 -13.78 -6.05 8.50
CA GLY A 43 -13.85 -6.44 7.10
C GLY A 43 -12.52 -6.21 6.37
N TYR A 44 -12.49 -6.60 5.09
CA TYR A 44 -11.30 -6.44 4.26
C TYR A 44 -10.91 -4.98 4.04
N ARG A 45 -11.89 -4.07 3.91
CA ARG A 45 -11.64 -2.65 3.64
C ARG A 45 -11.04 -1.98 4.88
N GLU A 46 -11.68 -2.16 6.02
CA GLU A 46 -11.27 -1.65 7.33
C GLU A 46 -9.85 -2.12 7.66
N THR A 47 -9.55 -3.40 7.41
CA THR A 47 -8.20 -3.95 7.57
C THR A 47 -7.18 -3.23 6.69
N ALA A 48 -7.47 -3.04 5.39
CA ALA A 48 -6.53 -2.39 4.47
C ALA A 48 -6.25 -0.94 4.86
N ILE A 49 -7.28 -0.22 5.29
CA ILE A 49 -7.20 1.17 5.76
C ILE A 49 -6.32 1.26 7.02
N ARG A 50 -6.65 0.48 8.05
CA ARG A 50 -5.89 0.46 9.31
C ARG A 50 -4.43 0.12 9.07
N GLU A 51 -4.16 -0.92 8.28
CA GLU A 51 -2.78 -1.36 8.00
C GLU A 51 -1.98 -0.28 7.25
N PHE A 52 -2.59 0.45 6.31
CA PHE A 52 -1.91 1.58 5.67
C PHE A 52 -1.52 2.67 6.68
N VAL A 53 -2.48 3.11 7.50
CA VAL A 53 -2.26 4.18 8.49
C VAL A 53 -1.20 3.75 9.51
N GLU A 54 -1.27 2.50 9.97
CA GLU A 54 -0.30 1.95 10.92
C GLU A 54 1.10 1.76 10.33
N GLU A 55 1.22 1.19 9.12
CA GLU A 55 2.51 0.87 8.51
C GLU A 55 3.24 2.11 7.98
N THR A 56 2.51 3.21 7.75
CA THR A 56 3.09 4.54 7.48
C THR A 56 3.38 5.32 8.76
N GLU A 57 3.17 4.73 9.94
CA GLU A 57 3.38 5.37 11.26
C GLU A 57 2.67 6.73 11.36
N THR A 58 1.48 6.84 10.75
CA THR A 58 0.66 8.05 10.62
C THR A 58 1.35 9.23 9.92
N MET A 59 2.43 9.00 9.18
CA MET A 59 3.17 10.08 8.52
C MET A 59 2.56 10.53 7.20
N TYR A 60 1.85 9.64 6.48
CA TYR A 60 1.42 9.92 5.09
C TYR A 60 0.41 11.06 4.97
N PHE A 61 -0.44 11.29 5.97
CA PHE A 61 -1.38 12.41 5.99
C PHE A 61 -1.07 13.42 7.10
N SER A 62 0.14 13.40 7.64
CA SER A 62 0.55 14.38 8.66
C SER A 62 1.10 15.65 8.00
N ASP A 63 0.68 16.81 8.52
CA ASP A 63 1.24 18.11 8.13
C ASP A 63 2.68 18.29 8.62
N ASP A 64 3.03 17.68 9.77
CA ASP A 64 4.39 17.69 10.31
C ASP A 64 4.85 16.27 10.68
N VAL A 65 5.64 15.68 9.78
CA VAL A 65 6.22 14.34 9.93
C VAL A 65 7.03 14.19 11.22
N ARG A 66 7.59 15.29 11.77
CA ARG A 66 8.36 15.23 13.03
C ARG A 66 7.46 14.95 14.23
N LEU A 67 6.19 15.34 14.16
CA LEU A 67 5.20 15.16 15.22
C LEU A 67 4.40 13.87 15.07
N ALA A 68 4.33 13.28 13.87
CA ALA A 68 3.61 12.03 13.63
C ALA A 68 4.01 10.91 14.62
N ARG A 69 3.04 10.30 15.29
CA ARG A 69 3.28 9.14 16.16
C ARG A 69 2.14 8.19 15.94
N ARG A 70 2.41 6.88 16.00
CA ARG A 70 1.34 5.89 15.92
C ARG A 70 0.67 5.73 17.29
N THR A 71 -0.33 6.58 17.54
CA THR A 71 -1.22 6.53 18.70
C THR A 71 -2.65 6.23 18.25
N ASN A 72 -3.52 5.78 19.15
CA ASN A 72 -4.94 5.56 18.80
C ASN A 72 -5.60 6.84 18.27
N GLU A 73 -5.28 8.00 18.86
CA GLU A 73 -5.82 9.30 18.44
C GLU A 73 -5.43 9.63 16.98
N THR A 74 -4.14 9.57 16.66
CA THR A 74 -3.63 9.87 15.31
C THR A 74 -4.10 8.85 14.27
N ILE A 75 -4.23 7.57 14.63
CA ILE A 75 -4.82 6.55 13.77
C ILE A 75 -6.28 6.90 13.47
N ASN A 76 -7.08 7.15 14.52
CA ASN A 76 -8.50 7.48 14.39
C ASN A 76 -8.74 8.79 13.62
N HIS A 77 -7.77 9.71 13.64
CA HIS A 77 -7.84 10.93 12.84
C HIS A 77 -7.62 10.67 11.34
N GLN A 78 -6.77 9.70 10.98
CA GLN A 78 -6.44 9.41 9.58
C GLN A 78 -7.33 8.35 8.94
N ILE A 79 -7.93 7.44 9.72
CA ILE A 79 -8.85 6.43 9.18
C ILE A 79 -9.94 7.06 8.30
N PRO A 80 -10.67 8.11 8.71
CA PRO A 80 -11.72 8.74 7.89
C PRO A 80 -11.20 9.32 6.58
N ILE A 81 -9.95 9.81 6.56
CA ILE A 81 -9.31 10.34 5.34
C ILE A 81 -9.15 9.21 4.32
N VAL A 82 -8.60 8.08 4.76
CA VAL A 82 -8.37 6.92 3.89
C VAL A 82 -9.69 6.24 3.50
N GLU A 83 -10.67 6.18 4.41
CA GLU A 83 -12.03 5.70 4.12
C GLU A 83 -12.66 6.49 2.97
N LYS A 84 -12.52 7.82 2.98
CA LYS A 84 -13.01 8.67 1.90
C LYS A 84 -12.35 8.35 0.56
N LEU A 85 -11.02 8.20 0.53
CA LEU A 85 -10.29 7.82 -0.70
C LEU A 85 -10.74 6.45 -1.23
N PHE A 86 -10.98 5.50 -0.32
CA PHE A 86 -11.53 4.19 -0.69
C PHE A 86 -12.95 4.30 -1.25
N ALA A 87 -13.81 5.11 -0.64
CA ALA A 87 -15.18 5.32 -1.10
C ALA A 87 -15.18 5.94 -2.50
N GLU A 88 -14.46 7.05 -2.69
CA GLU A 88 -14.38 7.75 -3.98
C GLU A 88 -13.81 6.86 -5.08
N THR A 89 -12.71 6.16 -4.81
CA THR A 89 -12.09 5.29 -5.83
C THR A 89 -13.00 4.11 -6.19
N LEU A 90 -13.58 3.42 -5.20
CA LEU A 90 -14.34 2.20 -5.44
C LEU A 90 -15.80 2.46 -5.83
N GLU A 91 -16.32 3.67 -5.64
CA GLU A 91 -17.58 4.10 -6.24
C GLU A 91 -17.43 4.25 -7.75
N ALA A 92 -16.34 4.89 -8.21
CA ALA A 92 -16.04 5.04 -9.63
C ALA A 92 -15.58 3.72 -10.27
N HIS A 93 -14.78 2.93 -9.56
CA HIS A 93 -14.15 1.71 -10.06
C HIS A 93 -14.25 0.55 -9.05
N PRO A 94 -15.43 -0.09 -8.91
CA PRO A 94 -15.66 -1.18 -7.97
C PRO A 94 -14.76 -2.41 -8.18
N GLU A 95 -14.16 -2.55 -9.37
CA GLU A 95 -13.30 -3.64 -9.79
C GLU A 95 -11.82 -3.45 -9.47
N TRP A 96 -11.39 -2.29 -8.95
CA TRP A 96 -9.99 -1.99 -8.63
C TRP A 96 -9.51 -2.65 -7.33
N TRP A 97 -9.56 -3.98 -7.34
CA TRP A 97 -8.99 -4.83 -6.32
C TRP A 97 -8.66 -6.21 -6.87
N CYS A 98 -7.68 -6.88 -6.27
CA CYS A 98 -7.28 -8.23 -6.64
C CYS A 98 -7.44 -9.17 -5.44
N ARG A 99 -7.91 -10.39 -5.70
CA ARG A 99 -7.69 -11.50 -4.76
C ARG A 99 -6.28 -12.03 -4.92
N ARG A 100 -5.75 -12.63 -3.86
CA ARG A 100 -4.50 -13.38 -3.94
C ARG A 100 -4.76 -14.82 -4.34
N ALA A 101 -4.00 -15.31 -5.31
CA ALA A 101 -4.01 -16.72 -5.70
C ALA A 101 -3.69 -17.62 -4.49
N PRO A 102 -4.45 -18.71 -4.28
CA PRO A 102 -4.23 -19.61 -3.15
C PRO A 102 -2.95 -20.39 -3.37
N GLY A 103 -1.84 -19.93 -2.78
CA GLY A 103 -0.54 -20.60 -2.93
C GLY A 103 -0.51 -22.06 -2.44
N ASN A 104 -1.40 -22.45 -1.52
CA ASN A 104 -1.68 -23.85 -1.19
C ASN A 104 -3.20 -24.07 -1.33
N PRO A 105 -3.66 -24.83 -2.34
CA PRO A 105 -5.09 -25.10 -2.54
C PRO A 105 -5.77 -25.78 -1.34
N ALA A 106 -5.04 -26.58 -0.55
CA ALA A 106 -5.58 -27.25 0.63
C ALA A 106 -5.81 -26.30 1.82
N ARG A 107 -5.14 -25.14 1.83
CA ARG A 107 -5.27 -24.11 2.89
C ARG A 107 -5.22 -22.71 2.27
N PRO A 108 -6.27 -22.32 1.53
CA PRO A 108 -6.26 -21.06 0.81
C PRO A 108 -6.25 -19.90 1.81
N LYS A 109 -5.23 -19.03 1.71
CA LYS A 109 -5.23 -17.76 2.45
C LYS A 109 -6.06 -16.75 1.68
N GLN A 110 -7.30 -16.55 2.12
CA GLN A 110 -8.15 -15.49 1.58
C GLN A 110 -7.52 -14.13 1.87
N TRP A 111 -7.29 -13.37 0.79
CA TRP A 111 -6.65 -12.07 0.83
C TRP A 111 -7.19 -11.18 -0.29
N LYS A 112 -7.46 -9.91 0.02
CA LYS A 112 -7.82 -8.87 -0.96
C LYS A 112 -6.83 -7.71 -0.90
N THR A 113 -6.37 -7.23 -2.04
CA THR A 113 -5.59 -6.00 -2.14
C THR A 113 -6.34 -5.01 -3.01
N PHE A 114 -6.60 -3.82 -2.48
CA PHE A 114 -7.29 -2.74 -3.18
C PHE A 114 -6.28 -1.80 -3.84
N PHE A 115 -6.63 -1.25 -5.01
CA PHE A 115 -5.86 -0.20 -5.67
C PHE A 115 -6.64 1.10 -5.53
N ILE A 116 -6.11 2.02 -4.72
CA ILE A 116 -6.86 3.19 -4.28
C ILE A 116 -6.08 4.44 -4.66
N GLU A 117 -6.78 5.44 -5.19
CA GLU A 117 -6.18 6.71 -5.55
C GLU A 117 -5.89 7.53 -4.30
N PHE A 118 -4.66 7.99 -4.17
CA PHE A 118 -4.19 8.81 -3.07
C PHE A 118 -3.65 10.13 -3.63
N PRO A 119 -3.67 11.21 -2.86
CA PRO A 119 -2.92 12.40 -3.23
C PRO A 119 -1.44 12.04 -3.32
N TYR A 120 -0.78 12.52 -4.37
CA TYR A 120 0.68 12.38 -4.48
C TYR A 120 1.34 13.08 -3.30
N ARG A 121 2.35 12.42 -2.72
CA ARG A 121 3.14 12.94 -1.62
C ARG A 121 4.62 12.70 -1.90
N ASP A 122 5.42 13.74 -1.70
CA ASP A 122 6.87 13.60 -1.63
C ASP A 122 7.23 12.73 -0.42
N LEU A 123 8.02 11.70 -0.68
CA LEU A 123 8.35 10.67 0.30
C LEU A 123 9.65 10.96 1.05
N ASP A 124 10.41 11.99 0.66
CA ASP A 124 11.75 12.26 1.20
C ASP A 124 11.71 12.53 2.71
N GLU A 125 10.78 13.38 3.17
CA GLU A 125 10.63 13.67 4.59
C GLU A 125 10.24 12.43 5.41
N LEU A 126 9.35 11.59 4.88
CA LEU A 126 8.87 10.37 5.53
C LEU A 126 10.01 9.35 5.64
N ASN A 127 10.69 9.14 4.53
CA ASN A 127 11.83 8.23 4.45
C ASN A 127 12.95 8.69 5.36
N GLN A 128 13.23 10.00 5.40
CA GLN A 128 14.27 10.53 6.27
C GLN A 128 13.91 10.41 7.75
N ALA A 129 12.63 10.57 8.12
CA ALA A 129 12.20 10.35 9.50
C ALA A 129 12.50 8.92 9.97
N TRP A 130 12.29 7.90 9.12
CA TRP A 130 12.67 6.52 9.47
C TRP A 130 14.18 6.27 9.44
N VAL A 131 14.91 6.82 8.46
CA VAL A 131 16.37 6.65 8.38
C VAL A 131 17.06 7.29 9.59
N ALA A 132 16.64 8.49 9.99
CA ALA A 132 17.22 9.25 11.08
C ALA A 132 16.82 8.74 12.49
N ASP A 133 15.82 7.86 12.59
CA ASP A 133 15.38 7.32 13.88
C ASP A 133 16.41 6.36 14.48
N LYS A 134 17.28 6.93 15.33
CA LYS A 134 18.29 6.22 16.13
C LYS A 134 17.82 5.92 17.55
N VAL A 135 16.73 6.55 17.98
CA VAL A 135 16.23 6.48 19.37
C VAL A 135 15.08 5.48 19.53
N GLY A 136 14.65 4.85 18.43
CA GLY A 136 13.61 3.83 18.44
C GLY A 136 12.20 4.40 18.56
N ARG A 137 11.97 5.63 18.05
CA ARG A 137 10.64 6.24 17.96
C ARG A 137 9.67 5.33 17.20
N PHE A 138 10.14 4.67 16.14
CA PHE A 138 9.35 3.78 15.31
C PHE A 138 9.75 2.33 15.55
N LYS A 139 8.81 1.53 16.06
CA LYS A 139 9.03 0.10 16.32
C LYS A 139 9.36 -0.65 15.03
N LYS A 140 8.80 -0.23 13.90
CA LYS A 140 9.00 -0.83 12.59
C LYS A 140 9.32 0.25 11.55
N ARG A 141 10.59 0.36 11.18
CA ARG A 141 11.05 1.30 10.15
C ARG A 141 10.82 0.75 8.74
N ARG A 142 10.52 1.64 7.80
CA ARG A 142 10.25 1.33 6.38
C ARG A 142 10.87 2.38 5.47
N ARG A 143 10.87 2.10 4.18
CA ARG A 143 11.14 3.09 3.14
C ARG A 143 10.02 3.02 2.12
N LEU A 144 9.34 4.13 1.85
CA LEU A 144 8.34 4.22 0.80
C LEU A 144 9.01 4.51 -0.54
N VAL A 145 8.40 4.01 -1.62
CA VAL A 145 8.84 4.25 -2.99
C VAL A 145 7.62 4.31 -3.92
N TRP A 146 7.62 5.32 -4.79
CA TRP A 146 6.74 5.37 -5.95
C TRP A 146 7.36 4.57 -7.09
N VAL A 147 6.59 3.66 -7.69
CA VAL A 147 6.99 2.89 -8.87
C VAL A 147 6.06 3.26 -10.01
N GLN A 148 6.61 3.71 -11.14
CA GLN A 148 5.82 4.06 -12.31
C GLN A 148 5.09 2.83 -12.85
N SER A 149 3.91 3.04 -13.43
CA SER A 149 3.06 1.99 -13.98
C SER A 149 3.78 1.07 -14.97
N ASP A 150 4.51 1.63 -15.93
CA ASP A 150 5.31 0.87 -16.92
C ASP A 150 6.41 0.04 -16.26
N GLU A 151 7.11 0.61 -15.28
CA GLU A 151 8.14 -0.11 -14.52
C GLU A 151 7.51 -1.27 -13.72
N LEU A 152 6.37 -1.03 -13.08
CA LEU A 152 5.68 -2.05 -12.30
C LEU A 152 5.21 -3.20 -13.21
N LEU A 153 4.66 -2.88 -14.39
CA LEU A 153 4.29 -3.88 -15.39
C LEU A 153 5.50 -4.69 -15.86
N ALA A 154 6.63 -4.02 -16.15
CA ALA A 154 7.87 -4.68 -16.52
C ALA A 154 8.42 -5.58 -15.40
N ILE A 155 8.26 -5.20 -14.13
CA ILE A 155 8.61 -6.02 -12.97
C ILE A 155 7.72 -7.28 -12.90
N TYR A 156 6.40 -7.14 -13.07
CA TYR A 156 5.50 -8.30 -13.08
C TYR A 156 5.86 -9.31 -14.17
N GLU A 157 6.25 -8.83 -15.36
CA GLU A 157 6.60 -9.67 -16.50
C GLU A 157 7.99 -10.31 -16.35
N ASN A 158 9.01 -9.50 -16.03
CA ASN A 158 10.41 -9.92 -16.18
C ASN A 158 11.13 -10.18 -14.86
N ALA A 159 10.62 -9.68 -13.74
CA ALA A 159 11.27 -9.78 -12.44
C ALA A 159 10.28 -9.95 -11.26
N PRO A 160 9.32 -10.89 -11.31
CA PRO A 160 8.29 -11.03 -10.29
C PRO A 160 8.85 -11.39 -8.90
N ASP A 161 10.10 -11.85 -8.82
CA ASP A 161 10.79 -12.08 -7.55
C ASP A 161 11.22 -10.79 -6.83
N LYS A 162 11.15 -9.62 -7.47
CA LYS A 162 11.26 -8.32 -6.77
C LYS A 162 10.00 -7.98 -5.98
N LEU A 163 8.88 -8.60 -6.30
CA LEU A 163 7.61 -8.37 -5.62
C LEU A 163 7.48 -9.33 -4.44
N TRP A 164 7.06 -8.82 -3.28
CA TRP A 164 6.76 -9.68 -2.15
C TRP A 164 5.64 -10.66 -2.54
N LYS A 165 5.67 -11.88 -1.98
CA LYS A 165 4.75 -12.96 -2.37
C LYS A 165 3.26 -12.60 -2.38
N ARG A 166 2.83 -11.60 -1.60
CA ARG A 166 1.44 -11.13 -1.60
C ARG A 166 1.09 -10.33 -2.84
N VAL A 167 2.03 -9.53 -3.32
CA VAL A 167 1.92 -8.66 -4.50
C VAL A 167 2.08 -9.49 -5.78
N ARG A 168 3.10 -10.36 -5.84
CA ARG A 168 3.35 -11.21 -7.02
C ARG A 168 2.29 -12.27 -7.30
N GLN A 169 1.45 -12.57 -6.30
CA GLN A 169 0.39 -13.58 -6.40
C GLN A 169 -1.00 -12.93 -6.53
N LEU A 170 -1.09 -11.62 -6.73
CA LEU A 170 -2.35 -10.96 -7.02
C LEU A 170 -2.86 -11.41 -8.38
N GLU A 171 -4.08 -11.92 -8.40
CA GLU A 171 -4.71 -12.35 -9.63
C GLU A 171 -5.10 -11.14 -10.48
N ASN A 172 -4.74 -11.17 -11.77
CA ASN A 172 -5.01 -10.11 -12.74
C ASN A 172 -4.43 -8.73 -12.38
N ALA A 173 -3.34 -8.66 -11.59
CA ALA A 173 -2.75 -7.39 -11.18
C ALA A 173 -2.34 -6.49 -12.37
N THR A 174 -1.73 -7.09 -13.39
CA THR A 174 -1.33 -6.36 -14.62
C THR A 174 -2.54 -5.80 -15.38
N GLY A 175 -3.67 -6.54 -15.41
CA GLY A 175 -4.92 -6.07 -15.99
C GLY A 175 -5.50 -4.88 -15.23
N THR A 176 -5.53 -4.94 -13.90
CA THR A 176 -5.98 -3.83 -13.06
C THR A 176 -5.08 -2.59 -13.22
N ILE A 177 -3.75 -2.76 -13.24
CA ILE A 177 -2.79 -1.66 -13.45
C ILE A 177 -3.03 -0.98 -14.81
N ARG A 178 -3.20 -1.75 -15.88
CA ARG A 178 -3.51 -1.20 -17.21
C ARG A 178 -4.85 -0.47 -17.25
N SER A 179 -5.87 -1.01 -16.56
CA SER A 179 -7.16 -0.33 -16.43
C SER A 179 -7.01 1.05 -15.77
N ILE A 180 -6.25 1.13 -14.67
CA ILE A 180 -5.97 2.39 -13.99
C ILE A 180 -5.25 3.38 -14.92
N MET A 181 -4.21 2.94 -15.63
CA MET A 181 -3.49 3.80 -16.59
C MET A 181 -4.43 4.40 -17.62
N LEU A 182 -5.25 3.56 -18.28
CA LEU A 182 -6.20 4.01 -19.30
C LEU A 182 -7.19 5.05 -18.76
N ASN A 183 -7.66 4.89 -17.52
CA ASN A 183 -8.63 5.82 -16.91
C ASN A 183 -7.99 7.12 -16.38
N LYS A 184 -6.68 7.15 -16.14
CA LYS A 184 -6.01 8.25 -15.42
C LYS A 184 -4.98 9.03 -16.24
N GLU A 185 -4.52 8.47 -17.35
CA GLU A 185 -3.66 9.16 -18.32
C GLU A 185 -4.46 9.82 -19.46
N SER A 186 -5.80 9.73 -19.40
CA SER A 186 -6.74 10.38 -20.32
C SER A 186 -6.96 11.86 -20.02
#